data_AF-A0A7S3FGL0-F1
#
_entry.id   AF-A0A7S3FGL0-F1
#
_cell.length_a   1.000
_cell.length_b   1.000
_cell.length_c   1.000
_cell.angle_alpha   90.00
_cell.angle_beta   90.00
_cell.angle_gamma   90.00
#
_symmetry.space_group_name_H-M   'P 1'
#
loop_
_entity.id
_entity.type
_entity.pdbx_description
1 polymer ?
#
loop_
_entity_poly.entity_id
_entity_poly.type
_entity_poly.pdbx_seq_one_letter_code
_entity_poly.pdbx_strand_id
1 'polypeptide(L)'
;NKVAGNFHLAPGKAFQTPQGQLIHEFKPFDTHFYNVSHVIHHLSFGVHYPGQINPLDDSQSILSTGSGVFQYFIKVVPTTYHFSSGRTVDSCQYSVTDQFKSAHDPSKGFVLPGVFFIYDISPIMVKFTEKQKSFTYFLTSLCAIVGGVFTVAGIVDSAIYQLSGSGSGAQLG
;
A
#
# COMPACT_ATOMS: atom_id res chain seq x y z
N ASN A 1 12.54 19.81 -8.46
CA ASN A 1 12.67 19.15 -9.78
C ASN A 1 12.05 17.76 -9.67
N LYS A 2 11.16 17.34 -10.59
CA LYS A 2 10.52 16.01 -10.57
C LYS A 2 11.26 15.10 -11.55
N VAL A 3 12.41 14.59 -11.13
CA VAL A 3 13.31 13.77 -11.94
C VAL A 3 13.75 12.56 -11.14
N ALA A 4 14.16 11.49 -11.82
CA ALA A 4 14.75 10.33 -11.16
C ALA A 4 15.96 10.74 -10.32
N GLY A 5 16.14 10.08 -9.18
CA GLY A 5 17.19 10.43 -8.24
C GLY A 5 17.45 9.33 -7.23
N ASN A 6 18.41 9.59 -6.36
CA ASN A 6 18.67 8.74 -5.21
C ASN A 6 19.01 9.59 -4.00
N PHE A 7 18.66 9.07 -2.83
CA PHE A 7 19.26 9.49 -1.58
C PHE A 7 19.74 8.25 -0.84
N HIS A 8 20.78 8.39 -0.05
CA HIS A 8 21.37 7.26 0.64
C HIS A 8 21.95 7.68 1.98
N LEU A 9 22.00 6.71 2.89
CA LEU A 9 22.60 6.82 4.20
C LEU A 9 23.75 5.82 4.23
N ALA A 10 24.97 6.31 4.32
CA ALA A 10 26.14 5.47 4.45
C ALA A 10 27.03 5.99 5.60
N PRO A 11 27.76 5.10 6.30
CA PRO A 11 28.74 5.49 7.31
C PRO A 11 29.84 6.41 6.75
N GLY A 12 30.60 7.08 7.60
CA GLY A 12 31.75 7.90 7.18
C GLY A 12 31.42 9.34 6.81
N LYS A 13 32.47 10.14 6.54
CA LYS A 13 32.32 11.57 6.22
C LYS A 13 31.79 11.74 4.80
N ALA A 14 30.71 12.49 4.64
CA ALA A 14 30.18 12.86 3.34
C ALA A 14 30.86 14.11 2.79
N PHE A 15 31.26 14.07 1.52
CA PHE A 15 31.80 15.19 0.77
C PHE A 15 30.98 15.35 -0.52
N GLN A 16 30.59 16.57 -0.84
CA GLN A 16 30.01 16.88 -2.14
C GLN A 16 31.15 17.20 -3.11
N THR A 17 31.19 16.51 -4.25
CA THR A 17 32.09 16.89 -5.33
C THR A 17 31.66 18.24 -5.91
N PRO A 18 32.55 18.98 -6.59
CA PRO A 18 32.18 20.20 -7.32
C PRO A 18 31.07 19.97 -8.37
N GLN A 19 30.81 18.72 -8.76
CA GLN A 19 29.75 18.29 -9.69
C GLN A 19 28.43 17.91 -8.99
N GLY A 20 28.34 18.09 -7.66
CA GLY A 20 27.11 17.87 -6.89
C GLY A 20 26.84 16.41 -6.49
N GLN A 21 27.82 15.51 -6.64
CA GLN A 21 27.68 14.13 -6.19
C GLN A 21 28.05 14.01 -4.72
N LEU A 22 27.21 13.34 -3.93
CA LEU A 22 27.53 12.97 -2.55
C LEU A 22 28.41 11.72 -2.57
N ILE A 23 29.63 11.84 -2.06
CA ILE A 23 30.58 10.74 -1.90
C ILE A 23 30.91 10.62 -0.42
N HIS A 24 30.92 9.40 0.08
CA HIS A 24 31.35 9.12 1.44
C HIS A 24 32.80 8.62 1.44
N GLU A 25 33.64 9.17 2.31
CA GLU A 25 35.01 8.69 2.53
C GLU A 25 34.98 7.50 3.50
N PHE A 26 35.50 6.35 3.07
CA PHE A 26 35.54 5.13 3.87
C PHE A 26 36.95 4.60 4.01
N LYS A 27 37.25 4.07 5.19
CA LYS A 27 38.38 3.16 5.37
C LYS A 27 37.98 1.78 4.81
N PRO A 28 38.66 1.24 3.80
CA PRO A 28 38.28 -0.02 3.13
C PRO A 28 38.14 -1.21 4.10
N PHE A 29 38.93 -1.21 5.17
CA PHE A 29 39.03 -2.32 6.14
C PHE A 29 37.89 -2.37 7.18
N ASP A 30 37.15 -1.27 7.40
CA ASP A 30 36.04 -1.24 8.37
C ASP A 30 34.68 -1.65 7.75
N THR A 31 34.65 -1.89 6.44
CA THR A 31 33.41 -2.14 5.67
C THR A 31 32.62 -3.34 6.13
N HIS A 32 33.25 -4.34 6.75
CA HIS A 32 32.59 -5.54 7.25
C HIS A 32 31.92 -5.37 8.63
N PHE A 33 32.21 -4.28 9.35
CA PHE A 33 31.73 -4.05 10.72
C PHE A 33 30.61 -3.01 10.83
N TYR A 34 30.29 -2.30 9.75
CA TYR A 34 29.25 -1.29 9.79
C TYR A 34 27.85 -1.91 9.90
N ASN A 35 27.15 -1.60 10.98
CA ASN A 35 25.76 -2.00 11.13
C ASN A 35 24.86 -1.08 10.30
N VAL A 36 24.20 -1.65 9.29
CA VAL A 36 23.24 -0.96 8.41
C VAL A 36 21.79 -1.35 8.72
N SER A 37 21.56 -1.97 9.87
CA SER A 37 20.21 -2.27 10.36
C SER A 37 19.43 -0.99 10.57
N HIS A 38 18.18 -0.96 10.15
CA HIS A 38 17.36 0.25 10.21
C HIS A 38 15.87 -0.06 10.26
N VAL A 39 15.12 0.95 10.68
CA VAL A 39 13.66 0.99 10.67
C VAL A 39 13.25 2.21 9.86
N ILE A 40 12.39 2.02 8.87
CA ILE A 40 11.78 3.09 8.10
C ILE A 40 10.44 3.37 8.76
N HIS A 41 10.37 4.43 9.56
CA HIS A 41 9.11 4.81 10.21
C HIS A 41 8.09 5.30 9.20
N HIS A 42 8.50 6.19 8.30
CA HIS A 42 7.60 6.75 7.31
C HIS A 42 8.34 7.20 6.06
N LEU A 43 7.79 6.86 4.90
CA LEU A 43 8.24 7.38 3.61
C LEU A 43 7.03 7.63 2.71
N SER A 44 6.87 8.88 2.29
CA SER A 44 5.77 9.29 1.42
C SER A 44 6.22 10.27 0.34
N PHE A 45 5.43 10.33 -0.74
CA PHE A 45 5.62 11.26 -1.84
C PHE A 45 4.31 12.02 -2.06
N GLY A 46 4.37 13.35 -1.98
CA GLY A 46 3.19 14.19 -2.16
C GLY A 46 2.31 14.31 -0.91
N VAL A 47 1.03 14.63 -1.12
CA VAL A 47 0.07 14.95 -0.05
C VAL A 47 -0.77 13.72 0.30
N HIS A 48 -1.01 13.46 1.59
CA HIS A 48 -1.83 12.32 2.00
C HIS A 48 -3.28 12.41 1.46
N TYR A 49 -3.83 11.28 1.01
CA TYR A 49 -5.24 11.12 0.65
C TYR A 49 -5.86 9.86 1.28
N PRO A 50 -7.20 9.81 1.46
CA PRO A 50 -7.86 8.68 2.11
C PRO A 50 -7.58 7.35 1.40
N GLY A 51 -7.16 6.35 2.19
CA GLY A 51 -6.83 5.02 1.68
C GLY A 51 -5.44 4.92 1.04
N GLN A 52 -4.61 5.96 1.11
CA GLN A 52 -3.21 5.87 0.71
C GLN A 52 -2.43 4.95 1.67
N ILE A 53 -1.72 3.99 1.10
CA ILE A 53 -0.82 3.07 1.80
C ILE A 53 0.59 3.31 1.27
N ASN A 54 1.55 3.49 2.17
CA ASN A 54 2.96 3.64 1.86
C ASN A 54 3.67 2.31 2.13
N PRO A 55 4.22 1.63 1.11
CA PRO A 55 4.79 0.29 1.28
C PRO A 55 5.93 0.14 2.29
N LEU A 56 6.68 1.21 2.59
CA LEU A 56 7.83 1.16 3.49
C LEU A 56 7.53 1.69 4.91
N ASP A 57 6.31 2.14 5.19
CA ASP A 57 5.96 2.61 6.53
C ASP A 57 6.08 1.45 7.53
N ASP A 58 6.72 1.73 8.67
CA ASP A 58 7.08 0.80 9.73
C ASP A 58 7.86 -0.46 9.30
N SER A 59 8.53 -0.42 8.14
CA SER A 59 9.35 -1.55 7.68
C SER A 59 10.69 -1.60 8.42
N GLN A 60 11.15 -2.82 8.72
CA GLN A 60 12.40 -3.06 9.46
C GLN A 60 13.32 -3.99 8.68
N SER A 61 14.61 -3.68 8.69
CA SER A 61 15.66 -4.49 8.07
C SER A 61 16.81 -4.61 9.06
N ILE A 62 16.88 -5.74 9.75
CA ILE A 62 17.85 -6.01 10.82
C ILE A 62 18.83 -7.10 10.37
N LEU A 63 20.12 -6.79 10.44
CA LEU A 63 21.19 -7.76 10.19
C LEU A 63 21.57 -8.46 11.48
N SER A 64 21.64 -9.80 11.44
CA SER A 64 22.11 -10.61 12.55
C SER A 64 23.64 -10.59 12.68
N THR A 65 24.36 -10.58 11.56
CA THR A 65 25.83 -10.52 11.52
C THR A 65 26.33 -9.84 10.25
N GLY A 66 27.49 -9.17 10.35
CA GLY A 66 28.19 -8.57 9.22
C GLY A 66 27.65 -7.20 8.80
N SER A 67 27.94 -6.86 7.54
CA SER A 67 27.58 -5.59 6.92
C SER A 67 27.14 -5.81 5.47
N GLY A 68 26.59 -4.79 4.84
CA GLY A 68 26.13 -4.87 3.46
C GLY A 68 25.40 -3.62 3.02
N VAL A 69 24.75 -3.72 1.87
CA VAL A 69 23.95 -2.63 1.29
C VAL A 69 22.49 -3.05 1.15
N PHE A 70 21.60 -2.20 1.66
CA PHE A 70 20.17 -2.26 1.39
C PHE A 70 19.84 -1.28 0.26
N GLN A 71 19.10 -1.74 -0.74
CA GLN A 71 18.68 -0.93 -1.89
C GLN A 71 17.16 -1.03 -2.03
N TYR A 72 16.47 0.11 -1.94
CA TYR A 72 15.04 0.24 -2.17
C TYR A 72 14.83 0.94 -3.51
N PHE A 73 14.36 0.18 -4.50
CA PHE A 73 13.97 0.70 -5.81
C PHE A 73 12.51 1.14 -5.76
N ILE A 74 12.31 2.45 -5.73
CA ILE A 74 11.01 3.09 -5.56
C ILE A 74 10.50 3.56 -6.93
N LYS A 75 9.30 3.12 -7.31
CA LYS A 75 8.59 3.67 -8.47
C LYS A 75 7.48 4.59 -8.01
N VAL A 76 7.68 5.89 -8.20
CA VAL A 76 6.73 6.94 -7.81
C VAL A 76 5.70 7.11 -8.92
N VAL A 77 4.42 6.91 -8.63
CA VAL A 77 3.32 7.01 -9.57
C VAL A 77 2.50 8.26 -9.22
N PRO A 78 2.41 9.27 -10.12
CA PRO A 78 1.52 10.40 -9.93
C PRO A 78 0.06 9.95 -9.77
N THR A 79 -0.63 10.51 -8.80
CA THR A 79 -2.01 10.14 -8.46
C THR A 79 -2.86 11.37 -8.22
N THR A 80 -4.03 11.43 -8.84
CA THR A 80 -5.03 12.47 -8.58
C THR A 80 -6.21 11.85 -7.84
N TYR A 81 -6.60 12.44 -6.71
CA TYR A 81 -7.74 12.03 -5.90
C TYR A 81 -8.86 13.06 -6.00
N HIS A 82 -10.01 12.63 -6.53
CA HIS A 82 -11.23 13.42 -6.61
C HIS A 82 -12.15 13.08 -5.42
N PHE A 83 -12.31 14.05 -4.52
CA PHE A 83 -13.24 13.95 -3.41
C PHE A 83 -14.68 14.04 -3.91
N SER A 84 -15.58 13.40 -3.17
CA SER A 84 -17.04 13.50 -3.37
C SER A 84 -17.57 14.93 -3.22
N SER A 85 -16.86 15.79 -2.48
CA SER A 85 -17.14 17.23 -2.36
C SER A 85 -16.79 18.07 -3.60
N GLY A 86 -16.18 17.47 -4.63
CA GLY A 86 -15.70 18.16 -5.83
C GLY A 86 -14.27 18.70 -5.72
N ARG A 87 -13.66 18.65 -4.53
CA ARG A 87 -12.24 18.99 -4.36
C ARG A 87 -11.37 17.94 -5.05
N THR A 88 -10.26 18.37 -5.66
CA THR A 88 -9.26 17.48 -6.24
C THR A 88 -7.90 17.71 -5.59
N VAL A 89 -7.16 16.64 -5.32
CA VAL A 89 -5.81 16.70 -4.77
C VAL A 89 -4.87 15.90 -5.66
N ASP A 90 -3.76 16.54 -6.05
CA ASP A 90 -2.66 15.87 -6.72
C ASP A 90 -1.63 15.39 -5.70
N SER A 91 -1.27 14.11 -5.81
CA SER A 91 -0.35 13.43 -4.92
C SER A 91 0.46 12.39 -5.70
N CYS A 92 1.18 11.52 -4.98
CA CYS A 92 1.83 10.37 -5.53
C CYS A 92 1.55 9.14 -4.65
N GLN A 93 1.52 7.99 -5.28
CA GLN A 93 1.70 6.69 -4.63
C GLN A 93 3.05 6.12 -5.06
N TYR A 94 3.51 5.04 -4.43
CA TYR A 94 4.71 4.36 -4.89
C TYR A 94 4.65 2.86 -4.66
N SER A 95 5.47 2.13 -5.42
CA SER A 95 5.79 0.73 -5.16
C SER A 95 7.29 0.59 -4.90
N VAL A 96 7.67 -0.53 -4.26
CA VAL A 96 9.06 -0.78 -3.85
C VAL A 96 9.49 -2.18 -4.24
N THR A 97 10.75 -2.29 -4.67
CA THR A 97 11.49 -3.55 -4.70
C THR A 97 12.72 -3.38 -3.82
N ASP A 98 12.84 -4.22 -2.80
CA ASP A 98 13.96 -4.25 -1.87
C ASP A 98 15.01 -5.27 -2.31
N GLN A 99 16.29 -4.92 -2.14
CA GLN A 99 17.41 -5.81 -2.38
C GLN A 99 18.47 -5.63 -1.30
N PHE A 100 19.04 -6.74 -0.82
CA PHE A 100 20.19 -6.74 0.08
C PHE A 100 21.38 -7.42 -0.58
N LYS A 101 22.58 -6.82 -0.44
CA LYS A 101 23.84 -7.45 -0.82
C LYS A 101 24.80 -7.43 0.37
N SER A 102 25.26 -8.60 0.78
CA SER A 102 26.23 -8.75 1.88
C SER A 102 27.61 -8.26 1.46
N ALA A 103 28.29 -7.53 2.34
CA ALA A 103 29.69 -7.14 2.18
C ALA A 103 30.65 -8.31 2.46
N HIS A 104 30.17 -9.42 3.02
CA HIS A 104 30.99 -10.59 3.35
C HIS A 104 31.02 -11.64 2.24
N ASP A 105 30.31 -11.41 1.12
CA ASP A 105 30.29 -12.30 -0.04
C ASP A 105 31.46 -11.95 -0.98
N PRO A 106 32.54 -12.77 -1.04
CA PRO A 106 33.72 -12.47 -1.85
C PRO A 106 33.44 -12.47 -3.36
N SER A 107 32.35 -13.13 -3.77
CA SER A 107 31.98 -13.25 -5.19
C SER A 107 31.34 -11.97 -5.76
N LYS A 108 30.89 -11.05 -4.89
CA LYS A 108 30.16 -9.83 -5.29
C LYS A 108 31.02 -8.57 -5.31
N GLY A 109 32.32 -8.70 -5.09
CA GLY A 109 33.27 -7.60 -5.10
C GLY A 109 33.08 -6.63 -3.92
N PHE A 110 33.66 -5.44 -4.03
CA PHE A 110 33.55 -4.42 -3.00
C PHE A 110 32.12 -3.86 -2.94
N VAL A 111 31.45 -4.07 -1.81
CA VAL A 111 30.12 -3.53 -1.53
C VAL A 111 30.27 -2.35 -0.58
N LEU A 112 29.73 -1.20 -0.97
CA LEU A 112 29.69 -0.04 -0.09
C LEU A 112 28.53 -0.18 0.90
N PRO A 113 28.79 -0.35 2.21
CA PRO A 113 27.73 -0.56 3.17
C PRO A 113 26.89 0.71 3.33
N GLY A 114 25.57 0.55 3.31
CA GLY A 114 24.65 1.65 3.46
C GLY A 114 23.22 1.28 3.08
N VAL A 115 22.34 2.28 3.14
CA VAL A 115 20.93 2.18 2.81
C VAL A 115 20.64 3.16 1.68
N PHE A 116 20.22 2.66 0.53
CA PHE A 116 20.02 3.44 -0.68
C PHE A 116 18.55 3.43 -1.08
N PHE A 117 18.01 4.62 -1.34
CA PHE A 117 16.66 4.83 -1.84
C PHE A 117 16.78 5.40 -3.25
N ILE A 118 16.46 4.58 -4.23
CA ILE A 118 16.60 4.91 -5.65
C ILE A 118 15.19 5.08 -6.19
N TYR A 119 14.80 6.29 -6.55
CA TYR A 119 13.45 6.59 -6.99
C TYR A 119 13.41 7.06 -8.43
N ASP A 120 12.36 6.61 -9.14
CA ASP A 120 12.08 6.99 -10.52
C ASP A 120 10.58 7.24 -10.67
N ILE A 121 10.23 8.16 -11.58
CA ILE A 121 8.84 8.59 -11.78
C ILE A 121 8.23 7.75 -12.90
N SER A 122 7.11 7.12 -12.59
CA SER A 122 6.34 6.34 -13.54
C SER A 122 5.70 7.22 -14.62
N PRO A 123 5.71 6.79 -15.90
CA PRO A 123 5.06 7.54 -16.97
C PRO A 123 3.52 7.43 -16.93
N ILE A 124 2.97 6.54 -16.09
CA ILE A 124 1.51 6.38 -15.94
C ILE A 124 0.98 7.16 -14.73
N MET A 125 -0.28 7.57 -14.79
CA MET A 125 -0.98 8.28 -13.72
C MET A 125 -2.23 7.53 -13.30
N VAL A 126 -2.49 7.50 -12.00
CA VAL A 126 -3.70 6.88 -11.42
C VAL A 126 -4.69 7.97 -11.02
N LYS A 127 -5.97 7.77 -11.31
CA LYS A 127 -7.05 8.67 -10.88
C LYS A 127 -8.03 7.92 -9.98
N PHE A 128 -8.18 8.39 -8.75
CA PHE A 128 -9.19 7.89 -7.83
C PHE A 128 -10.37 8.86 -7.78
N THR A 129 -11.58 8.33 -7.88
CA THR A 129 -12.82 9.09 -7.69
C THR A 129 -13.59 8.50 -6.54
N GLU A 130 -13.76 9.29 -5.49
CA GLU A 130 -14.58 8.92 -4.34
C GLU A 130 -16.06 8.93 -4.77
N LYS A 131 -16.74 7.79 -4.62
CA LYS A 131 -18.17 7.68 -4.85
C LYS A 131 -18.89 7.51 -3.53
N GLN A 132 -19.85 8.39 -3.25
CA GLN A 132 -20.78 8.18 -2.15
C GLN A 132 -22.04 7.46 -2.65
N LYS A 133 -22.60 6.61 -1.79
CA LYS A 133 -23.91 5.99 -2.06
C LYS A 133 -24.98 7.06 -1.92
N SER A 134 -25.86 7.15 -2.92
CA SER A 134 -26.99 8.07 -2.89
C SER A 134 -28.06 7.60 -1.89
N PHE A 135 -28.86 8.53 -1.38
CA PHE A 135 -30.03 8.21 -0.52
C PHE A 135 -31.01 7.25 -1.21
N THR A 136 -31.11 7.30 -2.54
CA THR A 136 -31.91 6.36 -3.33
C THR A 136 -31.48 4.92 -3.11
N TYR A 137 -30.18 4.64 -2.96
CA TYR A 137 -29.70 3.29 -2.68
C TYR A 137 -30.26 2.77 -1.35
N PHE A 138 -30.32 3.63 -0.33
CA PHE A 138 -30.94 3.28 0.95
C PHE A 138 -32.43 2.99 0.81
N LEU A 139 -33.17 3.86 0.10
CA LEU A 139 -34.61 3.68 -0.08
C LEU A 139 -34.92 2.40 -0.86
N THR A 140 -34.21 2.15 -1.95
CA THR A 140 -34.35 0.92 -2.74
C THR A 140 -34.04 -0.31 -1.88
N SER A 141 -32.99 -0.25 -1.05
CA SER A 141 -32.65 -1.34 -0.13
C SER A 141 -33.74 -1.55 0.94
N LEU A 142 -34.32 -0.48 1.48
CA LEU A 142 -35.39 -0.56 2.48
C LEU A 142 -36.64 -1.20 1.88
N CYS A 143 -37.08 -0.73 0.71
CA CYS A 143 -38.21 -1.30 -0.01
C CYS A 143 -37.99 -2.79 -0.32
N ALA A 144 -36.78 -3.18 -0.73
CA ALA A 144 -36.44 -4.58 -0.99
C ALA A 144 -36.57 -5.46 0.27
N ILE A 145 -36.13 -4.96 1.44
CA ILE A 145 -36.25 -5.68 2.71
C ILE A 145 -37.73 -5.84 3.10
N VAL A 146 -38.51 -4.75 3.09
CA VAL A 146 -39.93 -4.79 3.47
C VAL A 146 -40.75 -5.68 2.54
N GLY A 147 -40.54 -5.53 1.22
CA GLY A 147 -41.20 -6.37 0.22
C GLY A 147 -40.83 -7.84 0.39
N GLY A 148 -39.55 -8.14 0.61
CA GLY A 148 -39.07 -9.50 0.86
C GLY A 148 -39.72 -10.15 2.08
N VAL A 149 -39.84 -9.43 3.20
CA VAL A 149 -40.52 -9.95 4.41
C VAL A 149 -41.99 -10.26 4.13
N PHE A 150 -42.71 -9.37 3.45
CA PHE A 150 -44.12 -9.60 3.09
C PHE A 150 -44.30 -10.82 2.17
N THR A 151 -43.44 -10.97 1.16
CA THR A 151 -43.48 -12.14 0.26
C THR A 151 -43.23 -13.44 1.03
N VAL A 152 -42.22 -13.46 1.90
CA VAL A 152 -41.90 -14.66 2.71
C VAL A 152 -43.04 -14.98 3.67
N ALA A 153 -43.61 -13.98 4.35
CA ALA A 153 -44.76 -14.18 5.24
C ALA A 153 -45.97 -14.77 4.50
N GLY A 154 -46.29 -14.26 3.29
CA GLY A 154 -47.39 -14.76 2.48
C GLY A 154 -47.19 -16.21 2.00
N ILE A 155 -45.96 -16.59 1.65
CA ILE A 155 -45.64 -17.98 1.27
C ILE A 155 -45.83 -18.92 2.47
N VAL A 156 -45.33 -18.53 3.65
CA VAL A 156 -45.45 -19.33 4.88
C VAL A 156 -46.91 -19.49 5.29
N ASP A 157 -47.69 -18.40 5.28
CA ASP A 157 -49.11 -18.42 5.61
C ASP A 157 -49.89 -19.34 4.65
N SER A 158 -49.63 -19.23 3.35
CA SER A 158 -50.24 -20.10 2.34
C SER A 158 -49.90 -21.58 2.55
N ALA A 159 -48.65 -21.89 2.92
CA ALA A 159 -48.22 -23.25 3.19
C ALA A 159 -48.90 -23.84 4.44
N ILE A 160 -49.01 -23.06 5.52
CA ILE A 160 -49.71 -23.47 6.75
C ILE A 160 -51.19 -23.70 6.46
N TYR A 161 -51.83 -22.80 5.71
CA TYR A 161 -53.25 -22.92 5.36
C TYR A 161 -53.52 -24.18 4.52
N GLN A 162 -52.65 -24.53 3.57
CA GLN A 162 -52.76 -25.75 2.79
C GLN A 162 -52.58 -27.01 3.65
N LEU A 163 -51.59 -27.02 4.56
CA LEU A 163 -51.38 -28.14 5.48
C LEU A 163 -52.55 -28.33 6.45
N SER A 164 -53.13 -27.23 6.96
CA SER A 164 -54.29 -27.29 7.86
C SER A 164 -55.58 -27.66 7.12
N GLY A 165 -55.78 -27.17 5.90
CA GLY A 165 -56.95 -27.50 5.07
C GLY A 165 -56.94 -28.93 4.54
N SER A 166 -55.75 -29.49 4.26
CA SER A 166 -55.61 -30.87 3.80
C SER A 166 -55.87 -31.91 4.90
N GLY A 167 -55.87 -31.52 6.18
CA GLY A 167 -56.20 -32.39 7.32
C GLY A 167 -57.69 -32.51 7.63
N SER A 168 -58.53 -31.54 7.20
CA SER A 168 -59.98 -31.56 7.46
C SER A 168 -60.82 -32.28 6.39
N GLY A 169 -60.22 -32.66 5.25
CA GLY A 169 -60.92 -33.38 4.17
C GLY A 169 -60.97 -34.90 4.30
N ALA A 170 -60.33 -35.50 5.32
CA ALA A 170 -60.19 -36.96 5.44
C ALA A 170 -61.19 -37.65 6.41
N GLN A 171 -62.26 -36.96 6.85
CA GLN A 171 -63.25 -37.53 7.79
C GLN A 171 -64.71 -37.58 7.30
N LEU A 172 -64.98 -37.39 6.01
CA LEU A 172 -66.32 -37.63 5.45
C LEU A 172 -66.21 -38.50 4.19
N GLY A 173 -66.10 -39.81 4.41
CA GLY A 173 -66.18 -40.87 3.41
C GLY A 173 -66.55 -42.17 4.08
#